data_AF-A0A158P8R6-F1
#
_entry.id   AF-A0A158P8R6-F1
#
_cell.length_a   1.000
_cell.length_b   1.000
_cell.length_c   1.000
_cell.angle_alpha   90.00
_cell.angle_beta   90.00
_cell.angle_gamma   90.00
#
_symmetry.space_group_name_H-M   'P 1'
#
loop_
_entity.id
_entity.type
_entity.pdbx_description
1 polymer ?
#
loop_
_entity_poly.entity_id
_entity_poly.type
_entity_poly.pdbx_seq_one_letter_code
_entity_poly.pdbx_strand_id
1 'polypeptide(L)'
;MFAEPLKCYVGSKGMVHNVLKTDFAENECEEGMKHCFDSYSNDLTEVTASCQTLNTDQKLLDVCKVGCQNHTQLEITVCCCDHDLCNLPDSEKPTDQPAISSAKPQDKSQHLQPPT
;
A
#
# COMPACT_ATOMS: atom_id res chain seq x y z
N MET A 1 -8.60 14.34 -19.48
CA MET A 1 -7.59 13.30 -19.17
C MET A 1 -7.90 12.82 -17.78
N PHE A 2 -8.22 11.54 -17.60
CA PHE A 2 -8.29 10.94 -16.27
C PHE A 2 -6.86 10.55 -15.89
N ALA A 3 -6.39 10.97 -14.72
CA ALA A 3 -5.12 10.44 -14.21
C ALA A 3 -5.34 8.96 -13.87
N GLU A 4 -4.42 8.09 -14.27
CA GLU A 4 -4.47 6.70 -13.82
C GLU A 4 -4.32 6.65 -12.29
N PRO A 5 -5.03 5.73 -11.61
CA PRO A 5 -4.92 5.59 -10.16
C PRO A 5 -3.50 5.13 -9.79
N LEU A 6 -2.92 5.79 -8.78
CA LEU A 6 -1.59 5.44 -8.24
C LEU A 6 -1.62 4.00 -7.71
N LYS A 7 -0.55 3.24 -7.94
CA LYS A 7 -0.35 1.92 -7.33
C LYS A 7 0.62 2.01 -6.16
N CYS A 8 0.27 1.41 -5.02
CA CYS A 8 1.17 1.31 -3.87
C CYS A 8 1.20 -0.12 -3.35
N TYR A 9 2.22 -0.45 -2.57
CA TYR A 9 2.13 -1.59 -1.67
C TYR A 9 1.22 -1.25 -0.48
N VAL A 10 0.41 -2.22 -0.06
CA VAL A 10 -0.43 -2.15 1.13
C VAL A 10 -0.22 -3.39 1.98
N GLY A 11 -0.32 -3.25 3.30
CA GLY A 11 -0.18 -4.35 4.24
C GLY A 11 0.82 -4.03 5.34
N SER A 12 1.26 -5.07 6.03
CA SER A 12 2.11 -4.96 7.21
C SER A 12 3.03 -6.16 7.39
N LYS A 13 4.06 -5.94 8.17
CA LYS A 13 4.91 -6.96 8.76
C LYS A 13 4.99 -6.69 10.26
N GLY A 14 4.92 -7.76 11.05
CA GLY A 14 4.93 -7.65 12.49
C GLY A 14 4.82 -8.99 13.20
N MET A 15 4.95 -8.96 14.52
CA MET A 15 4.84 -10.14 15.37
C MET A 15 3.37 -10.45 15.69
N VAL A 16 2.88 -11.61 15.25
CA VAL A 16 1.55 -12.12 15.60
C VAL A 16 1.73 -13.48 16.27
N HIS A 17 1.35 -13.58 17.55
CA HIS A 17 1.53 -14.80 18.37
C HIS A 17 2.99 -15.32 18.35
N ASN A 18 3.98 -14.45 18.57
CA ASN A 18 5.41 -14.78 18.54
C ASN A 18 5.94 -15.28 17.18
N VAL A 19 5.16 -15.15 16.12
CA VAL A 19 5.58 -15.47 14.75
C VAL A 19 5.61 -14.19 13.94
N LEU A 20 6.74 -13.93 13.28
CA LEU A 20 6.86 -12.84 12.32
C LEU A 20 5.99 -13.15 11.11
N LYS A 21 5.02 -12.28 10.84
CA LYS A 21 4.11 -12.38 9.68
C LYS A 21 4.30 -11.17 8.77
N THR A 22 4.04 -11.38 7.50
CA THR A 22 4.04 -10.34 6.46
C THR A 22 2.85 -10.58 5.51
N ASP A 23 2.20 -9.51 5.07
CA ASP A 23 1.02 -9.58 4.19
C ASP A 23 0.97 -8.47 3.11
N PHE A 24 2.14 -8.02 2.65
CA PHE A 24 2.22 -7.00 1.59
C PHE A 24 1.62 -7.46 0.26
N ALA A 25 0.86 -6.57 -0.38
CA ALA A 25 0.28 -6.75 -1.70
C ALA A 25 0.32 -5.45 -2.50
N GLU A 26 0.32 -5.56 -3.84
CA GLU A 26 0.10 -4.42 -4.73
C GLU A 26 -1.38 -4.03 -4.71
N ASN A 27 -1.68 -2.74 -4.66
CA ASN A 27 -3.03 -2.22 -4.67
C ASN A 27 -3.16 -0.94 -5.51
N GLU A 28 -4.25 -0.85 -6.27
CA GLU A 28 -4.66 0.40 -6.93
C GLU A 28 -5.34 1.30 -5.90
N CYS A 29 -4.78 2.49 -5.68
CA CYS A 29 -5.28 3.42 -4.69
C CYS A 29 -6.62 4.05 -5.10
N GLU A 30 -7.46 4.34 -4.11
CA GLU A 30 -8.77 4.96 -4.33
C GLU A 30 -8.63 6.39 -4.86
N GLU A 31 -9.72 6.93 -5.42
CA GLU A 31 -9.73 8.30 -5.94
C GLU A 31 -9.31 9.32 -4.87
N GLY A 32 -8.32 10.15 -5.20
CA GLY A 32 -7.78 11.17 -4.31
C GLY A 32 -6.63 10.70 -3.41
N MET A 33 -6.35 9.40 -3.34
CA MET A 33 -5.14 8.87 -2.72
C MET A 33 -3.97 9.01 -3.70
N LYS A 34 -3.11 10.00 -3.45
CA LYS A 34 -2.01 10.39 -4.37
C LYS A 34 -0.63 10.12 -3.79
N HIS A 35 -0.57 9.46 -2.64
CA HIS A 35 0.67 9.24 -1.90
C HIS A 35 0.73 7.80 -1.43
N CYS A 36 1.88 7.19 -1.65
CA CYS A 36 2.24 5.93 -1.04
C CYS A 36 3.06 6.21 0.22
N PHE A 37 2.66 5.61 1.34
CA PHE A 37 3.38 5.72 2.61
C PHE A 37 3.93 4.37 3.03
N ASP A 38 5.10 4.37 3.64
CA ASP A 38 5.59 3.26 4.44
C ASP A 38 6.16 3.75 5.77
N SER A 39 6.16 2.86 6.76
CA SER A 39 6.90 3.08 7.99
C SER A 39 7.51 1.79 8.47
N TYR A 40 8.68 1.86 9.09
CA TYR A 40 9.39 0.69 9.55
C TYR A 40 10.23 0.95 10.79
N SER A 41 10.32 -0.06 11.66
CA SER A 41 11.28 -0.10 12.75
C SER A 41 12.71 -0.22 12.22
N ASN A 42 13.70 0.23 13.00
CA ASN A 42 15.11 0.18 12.61
C ASN A 42 15.60 -1.24 12.28
N ASP A 43 15.01 -2.27 12.89
CA ASP A 43 15.33 -3.68 12.66
C ASP A 43 14.42 -4.36 11.62
N LEU A 44 13.50 -3.61 11.01
CA LEU A 44 12.54 -4.06 10.00
C LEU A 44 11.63 -5.20 10.48
N THR A 45 11.46 -5.37 11.79
CA THR A 45 10.52 -6.36 12.37
C THR A 45 9.09 -5.87 12.30
N GLU A 46 8.88 -4.55 12.32
CA GLU A 46 7.60 -3.91 12.11
C GLU A 46 7.68 -3.03 10.86
N VAL A 47 6.83 -3.29 9.88
CA VAL A 47 6.75 -2.51 8.64
C VAL A 47 5.28 -2.32 8.29
N THR A 48 4.89 -1.14 7.81
CA THR A 48 3.55 -0.89 7.27
C THR A 48 3.66 -0.18 5.93
N ALA A 49 2.73 -0.45 5.04
CA ALA A 49 2.64 0.18 3.73
C ALA A 49 1.16 0.51 3.42
N SER A 50 0.89 1.67 2.82
CA SER A 50 -0.49 2.10 2.54
C SER A 50 -0.60 3.13 1.42
N CYS A 51 -1.77 3.14 0.76
CA CYS A 51 -2.26 4.26 -0.02
C CYS A 51 -2.82 5.33 0.93
N GLN A 52 -2.50 6.60 0.68
CA GLN A 52 -2.91 7.69 1.57
C GLN A 52 -3.40 8.90 0.77
N THR A 53 -4.49 9.49 1.25
CA THR A 53 -4.88 10.86 0.87
C THR A 53 -4.03 11.86 1.67
N LEU A 54 -3.80 13.06 1.12
CA LEU A 54 -3.40 14.19 1.95
C LEU A 54 -4.55 14.57 2.88
N ASN A 55 -4.69 13.86 3.99
CA ASN A 55 -5.45 14.40 5.10
C ASN A 55 -4.73 15.64 5.62
N THR A 56 -5.50 16.56 6.21
CA THR A 56 -5.06 17.85 6.74
C THR A 56 -3.99 17.79 7.84
N ASP A 57 -3.44 16.60 8.15
CA ASP A 57 -2.33 16.47 9.07
C ASP A 57 -1.03 16.94 8.40
N GLN A 58 -0.67 18.19 8.70
CA GLN A 58 0.49 18.89 8.17
C GLN A 58 1.79 18.09 8.34
N LYS A 59 1.89 17.24 9.39
CA LYS A 59 3.08 16.44 9.63
C LYS A 59 3.27 15.33 8.61
N LEU A 60 2.20 14.65 8.20
CA LEU A 60 2.27 13.62 7.16
C LEU A 60 2.56 14.24 5.79
N LEU A 61 1.98 15.43 5.54
CA LEU A 61 2.26 16.25 4.35
C LEU A 61 3.74 16.65 4.21
N ASP A 62 4.43 16.88 5.33
CA ASP A 62 5.84 17.28 5.29
C ASP A 62 6.77 16.11 4.97
N VAL A 63 6.40 14.87 5.32
CA VAL A 63 7.18 13.67 4.98
C VAL A 63 7.29 13.50 3.45
N CYS A 64 6.19 13.68 2.72
CA CYS A 64 6.21 13.57 1.24
C CYS A 64 7.10 14.63 0.56
N LYS A 65 7.36 15.77 1.21
CA LYS A 65 8.29 16.79 0.68
C LYS A 65 9.75 16.40 0.86
N VAL A 66 10.06 15.63 1.90
CA VAL A 66 11.42 15.23 2.26
C VAL A 66 11.76 13.80 1.82
N GLY A 67 10.76 12.98 1.47
CA GLY A 67 10.89 11.59 1.07
C GLY A 67 10.86 10.64 2.26
N CYS A 68 11.83 10.75 3.17
CA CYS A 68 11.89 9.92 4.38
C CYS A 68 12.29 10.74 5.60
N GLN A 69 11.64 10.47 6.73
CA GLN A 69 11.94 11.09 8.01
C GLN A 69 12.18 10.02 9.07
N ASN A 70 13.37 10.03 9.65
CA ASN A 70 13.73 9.15 10.75
C ASN A 70 13.38 9.80 12.10
N HIS A 71 12.63 9.09 12.92
CA HIS A 71 12.24 9.49 14.27
C HIS A 71 13.03 8.66 15.29
N THR A 72 14.30 9.02 15.51
CA THR A 72 15.24 8.31 16.39
C THR A 72 14.71 8.04 17.80
N GLN A 73 13.88 8.94 18.36
CA GLN A 73 13.27 8.76 19.70
C GLN A 73 12.22 7.64 19.75
N LEU A 74 11.68 7.26 18.60
CA LEU A 74 10.63 6.25 18.44
C LEU A 74 11.13 5.02 17.66
N GLU A 75 12.41 5.02 17.26
CA GLU A 75 13.05 3.96 16.49
C GLU A 75 12.32 3.56 15.19
N ILE A 76 11.60 4.53 14.61
CA ILE A 76 10.79 4.37 13.40
C ILE A 76 11.25 5.34 12.31
N THR A 77 11.23 4.88 11.07
CA THR A 77 11.34 5.72 9.88
C THR A 77 10.01 5.74 9.17
N VAL A 78 9.60 6.92 8.68
CA VAL A 78 8.39 7.09 7.87
C VAL A 78 8.81 7.66 6.53
N CYS A 79 8.36 7.04 5.44
CA CYS A 79 8.63 7.49 4.08
C CYS A 79 7.33 7.76 3.31
N CYS A 80 7.43 8.62 2.30
CA CYS A 80 6.36 8.92 1.38
C CYS A 80 6.90 9.16 -0.04
N CYS A 81 6.12 8.73 -1.04
CA CYS A 81 6.44 8.89 -2.44
C CYS A 81 5.17 8.87 -3.32
N ASP A 82 5.28 9.40 -4.54
CA ASP A 82 4.12 9.73 -5.40
C ASP A 82 4.15 8.97 -6.75
N HIS A 83 4.85 7.83 -6.82
CA HIS A 83 4.96 7.02 -8.03
C HIS A 83 4.66 5.55 -7.75
N ASP A 84 4.35 4.79 -8.80
CA ASP A 84 3.87 3.42 -8.62
C ASP A 84 4.85 2.53 -7.85
N LEU A 85 4.31 1.79 -6.88
CA LEU A 85 4.97 0.73 -6.11
C LEU A 85 6.27 1.20 -5.42
N CYS A 86 6.30 2.47 -5.01
CA CYS A 86 7.48 3.10 -4.47
C CYS A 86 7.69 2.88 -2.97
N ASN A 87 6.63 2.53 -2.24
CA ASN A 87 6.62 2.44 -0.78
C ASN A 87 6.89 1.03 -0.29
N LEU A 88 8.16 0.63 -0.17
CA LEU A 88 8.63 -0.50 0.63
C LEU A 88 10.16 -0.55 0.53
N PRO A 89 10.89 -0.90 1.61
CA PRO A 89 12.30 -1.24 1.52
C PRO A 89 12.52 -2.39 0.52
N ASP A 90 13.62 -2.38 -0.24
CA ASP A 90 13.89 -3.40 -1.26
C ASP A 90 13.88 -4.83 -0.72
N SER A 91 14.26 -5.04 0.55
CA SER A 91 14.24 -6.34 1.22
C SER A 91 12.83 -6.86 1.55
N GLU A 92 11.82 -5.99 1.56
CA GLU A 92 10.45 -6.31 1.93
C GLU A 92 9.52 -6.43 0.70
N LYS A 93 10.00 -6.04 -0.48
CA LYS A 93 9.23 -6.14 -1.72
C LYS A 93 8.92 -7.62 -2.02
N PRO A 94 7.66 -7.97 -2.34
CA PRO A 94 7.30 -9.33 -2.72
C PRO A 94 8.14 -9.81 -3.91
N THR A 95 8.90 -10.89 -3.75
CA THR A 95 9.89 -11.34 -4.74
C THR A 95 9.34 -12.09 -5.96
N ASP A 96 8.05 -12.42 -6.03
CA ASP A 96 7.32 -12.87 -7.24
C ASP A 96 5.95 -13.44 -6.81
N GLN A 97 4.87 -12.68 -6.99
CA GLN A 97 3.50 -13.22 -7.15
C GLN A 97 2.69 -12.25 -8.04
N PRO A 98 1.87 -12.75 -8.97
CA PRO A 98 1.18 -11.90 -9.93
C PRO A 98 0.14 -11.04 -9.21
N ALA A 99 0.15 -9.73 -9.51
CA ALA A 99 -0.89 -8.78 -9.14
C ALA A 99 -2.26 -9.41 -9.36
N ILE A 100 -3.06 -9.51 -8.29
CA ILE A 100 -4.45 -9.98 -8.37
C ILE A 100 -5.21 -8.91 -9.14
N SER A 101 -5.28 -9.13 -10.45
CA SER A 101 -6.04 -8.35 -11.41
C SER A 101 -7.52 -8.34 -11.01
N SER A 102 -8.01 -7.19 -10.57
CA SER A 102 -9.36 -6.67 -10.84
C SER A 102 -10.47 -7.73 -10.93
N ALA A 103 -11.00 -8.18 -9.78
CA ALA A 103 -12.28 -8.88 -9.78
C ALA A 103 -13.42 -7.85 -9.91
N LYS A 104 -13.83 -7.58 -11.15
CA LYS A 104 -15.15 -7.02 -11.48
C LYS A 104 -16.25 -7.73 -10.65
N PRO A 105 -17.27 -7.02 -10.12
CA PRO A 105 -18.45 -7.67 -9.57
C PRO A 105 -19.15 -8.48 -10.67
N GLN A 106 -19.28 -9.78 -10.46
CA GLN A 106 -20.14 -10.63 -11.29
C GLN A 106 -21.60 -10.31 -10.96
N ASP A 107 -22.23 -9.55 -11.85
CA ASP A 107 -23.68 -9.41 -11.94
C ASP A 107 -24.31 -10.80 -12.15
N LYS A 108 -25.09 -11.22 -11.16
CA LYS A 108 -25.82 -12.48 -11.17
C LYS A 108 -27.16 -12.24 -11.84
N SER A 109 -27.23 -12.43 -13.16
CA SER A 109 -28.50 -12.55 -13.89
C SER A 109 -28.59 -13.93 -14.55
N GLN A 110 -29.50 -14.76 -14.03
CA GLN A 110 -29.72 -16.14 -14.46
C GLN A 110 -30.61 -16.19 -15.70
N HIS A 111 -30.00 -16.62 -16.80
CA HIS A 111 -30.47 -17.58 -17.82
C HIS A 111 -31.95 -18.02 -17.84
N LEU A 112 -32.64 -17.81 -18.97
CA LEU A 112 -33.53 -18.81 -19.58
C LEU A 112 -33.50 -18.68 -21.12
N GLN A 113 -33.08 -19.74 -21.80
CA GLN A 113 -33.11 -19.90 -23.27
C GLN A 113 -34.53 -20.21 -23.79
N PRO A 114 -34.83 -19.94 -25.08
CA PRO A 114 -36.08 -20.37 -25.73
C PRO A 114 -35.94 -21.78 -26.35
N PRO A 115 -37.00 -22.62 -26.36
CA PRO A 115 -37.01 -23.84 -27.13
C PRO A 115 -37.53 -23.64 -28.57
N THR A 116 -36.95 -24.45 -29.45
CA THR A 116 -37.28 -24.75 -30.87
C THR A 116 -38.74 -25.03 -31.15
#